data_AF-A0A4Q3VP20-F1
#
_entry.id   AF-A0A4Q3VP20-F1
#
_cell.length_a   1.000
_cell.length_b   1.000
_cell.length_c   1.000
_cell.angle_alpha   90.00
_cell.angle_beta   90.00
_cell.angle_gamma   90.00
#
_symmetry.space_group_name_H-M   'P 1'
#
loop_
_entity.id
_entity.type
_entity.pdbx_description
1 polymer ?
#
loop_
_entity_poly.entity_id
_entity_poly.type
_entity_poly.pdbx_seq_one_letter_code
_entity_poly.pdbx_strand_id
1 'polypeptide(L)'
;MVNKGTGRNYGAELTLEKFFSDGYYFLVTGSLFDAKYKGSDGVLRNTDFNGKYAYNAVFAKEFTLGRNTLSVGAKFTAIGGRWYGPVDEAKSKAAQDIVYQTANRNTLQFPDYRRFDLKVDYKLNRTRLTHTIAVDFVNVLGIHDPFYAELFAD
;
A
#
# COMPACT_ATOMS: atom_id res chain seq x y z
N MET A 1 34.22 -8.91 8.73
CA MET A 1 33.00 -9.27 9.49
C MET A 1 32.34 -10.46 8.81
N VAL A 2 31.81 -11.42 9.56
CA VAL A 2 31.05 -12.54 9.00
C VAL A 2 29.56 -12.28 9.23
N ASN A 3 28.79 -12.14 8.15
CA ASN A 3 27.35 -12.01 8.24
C ASN A 3 26.74 -13.39 8.55
N LYS A 4 26.24 -13.58 9.77
CA LYS A 4 25.56 -14.80 10.23
C LYS A 4 24.04 -14.65 10.32
N GLY A 5 23.49 -13.54 9.83
CA GLY A 5 22.05 -13.28 9.91
C GLY A 5 21.27 -14.21 8.97
N THR A 6 20.03 -14.53 9.35
CA THR A 6 19.12 -15.34 8.53
C THR A 6 17.76 -14.66 8.39
N GLY A 7 17.14 -14.71 7.21
CA GLY A 7 15.77 -14.24 6.98
C GLY A 7 14.80 -15.40 6.78
N ARG A 8 13.54 -15.22 7.19
CA ARG A 8 12.44 -16.16 6.94
C ARG A 8 11.20 -15.38 6.51
N ASN A 9 10.66 -15.74 5.34
CA ASN A 9 9.40 -15.21 4.82
C ASN A 9 8.52 -16.37 4.40
N TYR A 10 7.26 -16.34 4.83
CA TYR A 10 6.25 -17.30 4.39
C TYR A 10 4.87 -16.65 4.47
N GLY A 11 3.94 -17.12 3.65
CA GLY A 11 2.62 -16.54 3.56
C GLY A 11 1.78 -17.24 2.51
N ALA A 12 0.54 -16.79 2.40
CA ALA A 12 -0.38 -17.18 1.35
C ALA A 12 -0.92 -15.93 0.67
N GLU A 13 -1.10 -16.02 -0.64
CA GLU A 13 -1.70 -14.97 -1.45
C GLU A 13 -2.82 -15.56 -2.29
N LEU A 14 -3.91 -14.82 -2.40
CA LEU A 14 -5.02 -15.14 -3.27
C LEU A 14 -5.32 -13.93 -4.14
N THR A 15 -5.48 -14.18 -5.43
CA THR A 15 -5.99 -13.20 -6.38
C THR A 15 -7.24 -13.76 -7.04
N LEU A 16 -8.31 -12.99 -7.00
CA LEU A 16 -9.56 -13.24 -7.71
C LEU A 16 -9.72 -12.16 -8.78
N GLU A 17 -9.81 -12.60 -10.03
CA GLU A 17 -9.96 -11.72 -11.18
C GLU A 17 -11.23 -12.05 -11.94
N LYS A 18 -11.92 -10.99 -12.39
CA LYS A 18 -12.86 -11.06 -13.48
C LYS A 18 -12.39 -10.11 -14.59
N PHE A 19 -12.03 -10.69 -15.73
CA PHE A 19 -11.77 -9.95 -16.94
C PHE A 19 -12.97 -9.09 -17.35
N PHE A 20 -12.70 -8.04 -18.12
CA PHE A 20 -13.75 -7.16 -18.60
C PHE A 20 -14.75 -7.92 -19.46
N SER A 21 -15.96 -8.10 -18.93
CA SER A 21 -17.11 -8.69 -19.60
C SER A 21 -18.37 -8.04 -19.03
N ASP A 22 -19.44 -7.99 -19.82
CA ASP A 22 -20.73 -7.46 -19.37
C ASP A 22 -20.63 -6.03 -18.82
N GLY A 23 -19.68 -5.25 -19.36
CA GLY A 23 -19.44 -3.85 -18.99
C GLY A 23 -18.72 -3.65 -17.66
N TYR A 24 -18.07 -4.65 -17.05
CA TYR A 24 -17.27 -4.42 -15.85
C TYR A 24 -16.11 -5.41 -15.68
N TYR A 25 -15.10 -5.00 -14.92
CA TYR A 25 -14.02 -5.86 -14.46
C TYR A 25 -13.77 -5.64 -12.97
N PHE A 26 -13.14 -6.62 -12.33
CA PHE A 26 -12.56 -6.43 -11.02
C PHE A 26 -11.34 -7.31 -10.82
N LEU A 27 -10.46 -6.85 -9.93
CA LEU A 27 -9.31 -7.59 -9.44
C LEU A 27 -9.24 -7.40 -7.94
N VAL A 28 -9.23 -8.49 -7.20
CA VAL A 28 -9.06 -8.48 -5.74
C VAL A 28 -7.87 -9.36 -5.39
N THR A 29 -6.87 -8.78 -4.75
CA THR A 29 -5.67 -9.47 -4.28
C THR A 29 -5.56 -9.31 -2.77
N GLY A 30 -5.31 -10.41 -2.07
CA GLY A 30 -5.06 -10.42 -0.63
C GLY A 30 -3.90 -11.35 -0.30
N SER A 31 -2.99 -10.86 0.54
CA SER A 31 -1.81 -11.60 0.99
C SER A 31 -1.75 -11.55 2.51
N LEU A 32 -1.51 -12.71 3.14
CA LEU A 32 -1.20 -12.84 4.56
C LEU A 32 0.19 -13.45 4.70
N PHE A 33 1.07 -12.82 5.46
CA PHE A 33 2.49 -13.21 5.51
C PHE A 33 3.16 -12.95 6.86
N ASP A 34 4.28 -13.63 7.11
CA ASP A 34 5.18 -13.36 8.22
C ASP A 34 6.63 -13.29 7.72
N ALA A 35 7.21 -12.10 7.82
CA ALA A 35 8.56 -11.76 7.42
C ALA A 35 9.44 -11.43 8.64
N LYS A 36 10.38 -12.30 8.98
CA LYS A 36 11.27 -12.14 10.15
C LYS A 36 12.72 -12.32 9.79
N TYR A 37 13.61 -11.73 10.59
CA TYR A 37 15.05 -11.94 10.48
C TYR A 37 15.67 -12.22 11.84
N LYS A 38 16.77 -12.96 11.83
CA LYS A 38 17.63 -13.23 12.99
C LYS A 38 18.93 -12.47 12.80
N GLY A 39 19.24 -11.57 13.72
CA GLY A 39 20.51 -10.81 13.70
C GLY A 39 21.72 -11.68 14.05
N SER A 40 22.92 -11.10 13.98
CA SER A 40 24.14 -11.74 14.49
C SER A 40 24.11 -11.98 16.00
N ASP A 41 23.25 -11.25 16.71
CA ASP A 41 22.91 -11.43 18.13
C ASP A 41 22.00 -12.63 18.39
N GLY A 42 21.53 -13.30 17.35
CA GLY A 42 20.68 -14.48 17.46
C GLY A 42 19.22 -14.18 17.83
N VAL A 43 18.81 -12.92 17.91
CA VAL A 43 17.44 -12.53 18.27
C VAL A 43 16.58 -12.43 17.02
N LEU A 44 15.40 -13.06 17.04
CA LEU A 44 14.43 -13.04 15.95
C LEU A 44 13.53 -11.81 16.05
N ARG A 45 13.45 -11.02 14.98
CA ARG A 45 12.68 -9.76 14.90
C ARG A 45 11.82 -9.71 13.64
N ASN A 46 10.75 -8.92 13.66
CA ASN A 46 10.02 -8.57 12.43
C ASN A 46 10.95 -7.80 11.48
N THR A 47 10.82 -7.98 10.17
CA THR A 47 11.40 -7.01 9.22
C THR A 47 10.58 -5.72 9.23
N ASP A 48 11.17 -4.62 8.75
CA ASP A 48 10.50 -3.31 8.67
C ASP A 48 9.18 -3.41 7.85
N PHE A 49 9.14 -4.31 6.87
CA PHE A 49 8.01 -4.56 5.98
C PHE A 49 7.10 -5.71 6.40
N ASN A 50 7.21 -6.24 7.62
CA ASN A 50 6.35 -7.33 8.09
C ASN A 50 4.93 -6.88 8.48
N GLY A 51 4.23 -6.20 7.58
CA GLY A 51 2.88 -5.67 7.81
C GLY A 51 1.81 -6.75 8.07
N LYS A 52 2.15 -8.04 8.00
CA LYS A 52 1.28 -9.20 8.22
C LYS A 52 0.22 -9.43 7.16
N TYR A 53 -0.26 -8.37 6.51
CA TYR A 53 -1.21 -8.46 5.42
C TYR A 53 -1.04 -7.32 4.40
N ALA A 54 -1.51 -7.59 3.18
CA ALA A 54 -1.73 -6.61 2.14
C ALA A 54 -3.02 -6.96 1.39
N TYR A 55 -3.82 -5.95 1.06
CA TYR A 55 -5.09 -6.10 0.35
C TYR A 55 -5.23 -5.02 -0.71
N ASN A 56 -5.63 -5.42 -1.91
CA ASN A 56 -5.91 -4.53 -3.02
C ASN A 56 -7.21 -4.98 -3.71
N ALA A 57 -8.10 -4.02 -3.97
CA ALA A 57 -9.28 -4.25 -4.77
C ALA A 57 -9.43 -3.13 -5.79
N VAL A 58 -9.60 -3.48 -7.06
CA VAL A 58 -9.91 -2.57 -8.16
C VAL A 58 -11.20 -3.05 -8.81
N PHE A 59 -12.11 -2.12 -9.05
CA PHE A 59 -13.34 -2.35 -9.78
C PHE A 59 -13.54 -1.21 -10.77
N ALA A 60 -13.99 -1.53 -11.98
CA ALA A 60 -14.54 -0.53 -12.86
C ALA A 60 -15.74 -1.06 -13.64
N LYS A 61 -16.70 -0.18 -13.87
CA LYS A 61 -17.91 -0.45 -14.64
C LYS A 61 -18.10 0.61 -15.70
N GLU A 62 -18.41 0.14 -16.90
CA GLU A 62 -18.74 0.92 -18.06
C GLU A 62 -20.25 0.86 -18.33
N PHE A 63 -20.84 2.02 -18.54
CA PHE A 63 -22.24 2.20 -18.92
C PHE A 63 -22.28 2.78 -20.33
N THR A 64 -22.83 2.03 -21.28
CA THR A 64 -23.08 2.53 -22.63
C THR A 64 -24.33 3.42 -22.64
N LEU A 65 -24.16 4.68 -23.04
CA LEU A 65 -25.19 5.71 -23.13
C LEU A 65 -25.41 6.07 -24.61
N GLY A 66 -26.10 5.20 -25.34
CA GLY A 66 -26.24 5.29 -26.78
C GLY A 66 -24.89 5.09 -27.48
N ARG A 67 -24.38 6.15 -28.12
CA ARG A 67 -23.02 6.13 -28.71
C ARG A 67 -21.92 6.53 -27.73
N ASN A 68 -22.27 7.05 -26.55
CA ASN A 68 -21.32 7.53 -25.55
C ASN A 68 -21.10 6.48 -24.48
N THR A 69 -20.10 6.70 -23.64
CA THR A 69 -19.78 5.82 -22.52
C THR A 69 -19.57 6.65 -21.26
N LEU A 70 -20.12 6.19 -20.14
CA LEU A 70 -19.76 6.64 -18.79
C LEU A 70 -19.09 5.48 -18.06
N SER A 71 -17.89 5.69 -17.53
CA SER A 71 -17.19 4.70 -16.72
C SER A 71 -17.00 5.20 -15.30
N VAL A 72 -17.19 4.31 -14.34
CA VAL A 72 -16.91 4.56 -12.92
C VAL A 72 -15.92 3.53 -12.42
N GLY A 73 -14.92 3.97 -11.69
CA GLY A 73 -13.86 3.15 -11.13
C GLY A 73 -13.71 3.39 -9.63
N ALA A 74 -13.33 2.35 -8.91
CA ALA A 74 -12.99 2.41 -7.51
C ALA A 74 -11.74 1.56 -7.25
N LYS A 75 -10.84 2.06 -6.41
CA LYS A 75 -9.67 1.32 -5.94
C LYS A 75 -9.57 1.44 -4.44
N PHE A 76 -9.47 0.30 -3.76
CA PHE A 76 -9.20 0.23 -2.34
C PHE A 76 -7.87 -0.49 -2.10
N THR A 77 -7.06 0.05 -1.19
CA THR A 77 -5.81 -0.56 -0.75
C THR A 77 -5.76 -0.52 0.76
N ALA A 78 -5.39 -1.64 1.39
CA ALA A 78 -5.13 -1.71 2.82
C ALA A 78 -3.86 -2.52 3.05
N ILE A 79 -2.93 -2.00 3.85
CA ILE A 79 -1.69 -2.66 4.20
C ILE A 79 -1.45 -2.51 5.68
N GLY A 80 -0.92 -3.55 6.32
CA GLY A 80 -0.55 -3.44 7.72
C GLY A 80 0.67 -2.54 7.92
N GLY A 81 0.74 -1.88 9.07
CA GLY A 81 1.76 -0.87 9.35
C GLY A 81 3.19 -1.42 9.35
N ARG A 82 4.16 -0.56 9.05
CA ARG A 82 5.59 -0.89 9.11
C ARG A 82 6.06 -1.03 10.55
N TRP A 83 7.03 -1.92 10.77
CA TRP A 83 7.67 -2.08 12.07
C TRP A 83 8.83 -1.11 12.21
N TYR A 84 9.00 -0.56 13.41
CA TYR A 84 10.07 0.36 13.78
C TYR A 84 10.50 0.14 15.24
N GLY A 85 11.53 0.84 15.67
CA GLY A 85 12.03 0.77 17.05
C GLY A 85 11.98 2.14 17.74
N PRO A 86 12.26 2.21 19.05
CA PRO A 86 12.49 3.49 19.71
C PRO A 86 13.75 4.16 19.14
N VAL A 87 13.69 5.48 19.00
CA VAL A 87 14.80 6.31 18.50
C VAL A 87 15.87 6.47 19.58
N ASP A 88 17.14 6.47 19.18
CA ASP A 88 18.29 6.89 19.98
C ASP A 88 18.53 8.38 19.70
N GLU A 89 17.92 9.26 20.50
CA GLU A 89 17.93 10.70 20.26
C GLU A 89 19.34 11.29 20.21
N ALA A 90 20.24 10.81 21.08
CA ALA A 90 21.60 11.31 21.16
C ALA A 90 22.39 10.98 19.87
N LYS A 91 22.30 9.73 19.41
CA LYS A 91 22.92 9.34 18.13
C LYS A 91 22.24 9.98 16.93
N SER A 92 20.93 10.15 16.98
CA SER A 92 20.17 10.74 15.87
C SER A 92 20.54 12.20 15.68
N LYS A 93 20.63 12.97 16.77
CA LYS A 93 21.08 14.38 16.74
C LYS A 93 22.51 14.50 16.22
N ALA A 94 23.40 13.59 16.64
CA ALA A 94 24.80 13.60 16.17
C ALA A 94 24.94 13.20 14.69
N ALA A 95 24.08 12.29 14.21
CA ALA A 95 24.08 11.82 12.83
C ALA A 95 23.26 12.71 11.88
N GLN A 96 22.43 13.62 12.41
CA GLN A 96 21.41 14.35 11.67
C GLN A 96 20.49 13.44 10.84
N ASP A 97 20.23 12.24 11.37
CA ASP A 97 19.38 11.21 10.76
C ASP A 97 18.76 10.36 11.88
N ILE A 98 17.65 9.68 11.61
CA ILE A 98 16.97 8.86 12.62
C ILE A 98 17.77 7.58 12.85
N VAL A 99 18.37 7.46 14.02
CA VAL A 99 19.09 6.27 14.48
C VAL A 99 18.24 5.53 15.49
N TYR A 100 17.81 4.32 15.16
CA TYR A 100 17.05 3.47 16.07
C TYR A 100 17.93 2.71 17.06
N GLN A 101 17.40 2.45 18.26
CA GLN A 101 18.05 1.59 19.25
C GLN A 101 18.09 0.13 18.77
N THR A 102 19.28 -0.48 18.75
CA THR A 102 19.46 -1.86 18.29
C THR A 102 18.71 -2.90 19.14
N ALA A 103 18.67 -2.71 20.47
CA ALA A 103 18.08 -3.68 21.40
C ALA A 103 16.58 -3.88 21.13
N ASN A 104 15.85 -2.79 20.89
CA ASN A 104 14.40 -2.75 20.70
C ASN A 104 14.00 -2.52 19.24
N ARG A 105 14.84 -2.96 18.29
CA ARG A 105 14.53 -2.84 16.86
C ARG A 105 13.24 -3.60 16.52
N ASN A 106 12.33 -2.94 15.82
CA ASN A 106 11.09 -3.52 15.28
C ASN A 106 10.16 -4.12 16.35
N THR A 107 10.08 -3.45 17.51
CA THR A 107 9.15 -3.76 18.59
C THR A 107 7.89 -2.90 18.56
N LEU A 108 7.91 -1.78 17.83
CA LEU A 108 6.77 -0.89 17.61
C LEU A 108 6.27 -1.03 16.17
N GLN A 109 5.01 -0.69 15.93
CA GLN A 109 4.39 -0.77 14.61
C GLN A 109 3.55 0.48 14.36
N PHE A 110 3.72 1.08 13.18
CA PHE A 110 2.87 2.18 12.76
C PHE A 110 1.42 1.73 12.60
N PRO A 111 0.44 2.64 12.65
CA PRO A 111 -0.93 2.32 12.28
C PRO A 111 -1.03 1.79 10.84
N ASP A 112 -2.01 0.94 10.60
CA ASP A 112 -2.29 0.41 9.27
C ASP A 112 -2.72 1.52 8.30
N TYR A 113 -2.26 1.41 7.05
CA TYR A 113 -2.57 2.38 6.01
C TYR A 113 -3.70 1.87 5.12
N ARG A 114 -4.68 2.74 4.87
CA ARG A 114 -5.84 2.46 4.01
C ARG A 114 -6.06 3.61 3.07
N ARG A 115 -6.31 3.32 1.80
CA ARG A 115 -6.56 4.30 0.75
C ARG A 115 -7.73 3.88 -0.11
N PHE A 116 -8.58 4.84 -0.41
CA PHE A 116 -9.71 4.67 -1.31
C PHE A 116 -9.68 5.76 -2.38
N ASP A 117 -9.68 5.35 -3.64
CA ASP A 117 -9.69 6.24 -4.80
C ASP A 117 -10.97 5.97 -5.62
N LEU A 118 -11.53 7.03 -6.20
CA LEU A 118 -12.66 6.98 -7.11
C LEU A 118 -12.28 7.64 -8.43
N LYS A 119 -12.83 7.11 -9.53
CA LYS A 119 -12.62 7.64 -10.88
C LYS A 119 -13.94 7.70 -11.62
N VAL A 120 -14.17 8.77 -12.36
CA VAL A 120 -15.29 8.89 -13.31
C VAL A 120 -14.76 9.38 -14.64
N ASP A 121 -15.06 8.63 -15.70
CA ASP A 121 -14.70 8.97 -17.08
C ASP A 121 -15.96 9.08 -17.94
N TYR A 122 -16.07 10.13 -18.73
CA TYR A 122 -17.12 10.27 -19.74
C TYR A 122 -16.53 10.42 -21.13
N LYS A 123 -16.85 9.46 -22.00
CA LYS A 123 -16.40 9.40 -23.39
C LYS A 123 -17.55 9.77 -24.31
N LEU A 124 -17.41 10.91 -24.98
CA LEU A 124 -18.34 11.43 -25.97
C LEU A 124 -17.85 11.06 -27.37
N ASN A 125 -18.52 10.12 -28.02
CA ASN A 125 -18.19 9.71 -29.39
C ASN A 125 -19.00 10.54 -30.39
N ARG A 126 -18.31 11.25 -31.28
CA ARG A 126 -18.85 11.93 -32.47
C ARG A 126 -18.33 11.21 -33.72
N THR A 127 -19.02 11.39 -34.85
CA THR A 127 -18.76 10.66 -36.11
C THR A 127 -17.29 10.73 -36.59
N ARG A 128 -16.55 11.79 -36.25
CA ARG A 128 -15.14 11.99 -36.66
C ARG A 128 -14.19 12.31 -35.50
N LEU A 129 -14.69 12.35 -34.27
CA LEU A 129 -13.92 12.81 -33.10
C LEU A 129 -14.45 12.18 -31.81
N THR A 130 -13.55 11.83 -30.90
CA THR A 130 -13.89 11.33 -29.57
C THR A 130 -13.32 12.28 -28.53
N HIS A 131 -14.14 12.69 -27.56
CA HIS A 131 -13.69 13.44 -26.40
C HIS A 131 -13.80 12.56 -25.16
N THR A 132 -12.82 12.66 -24.26
CA THR A 132 -12.86 12.02 -22.94
C THR A 132 -12.67 13.09 -21.87
N ILE A 133 -13.56 13.11 -20.89
CA ILE A 133 -13.44 13.94 -19.69
C ILE A 133 -13.31 12.98 -18.51
N ALA A 134 -12.26 13.13 -17.71
CA ALA A 134 -11.93 12.24 -16.61
C ALA A 134 -11.71 13.03 -15.33
N VAL A 135 -12.21 12.52 -14.21
CA VAL A 135 -11.99 13.10 -12.87
C VAL A 135 -11.59 11.98 -11.91
N ASP A 136 -10.44 12.15 -11.26
CA ASP A 136 -9.89 11.22 -10.27
C ASP A 136 -9.94 11.87 -8.87
N PHE A 137 -10.63 11.21 -7.94
CA PHE A 137 -10.63 11.56 -6.52
C PHE A 137 -9.69 10.60 -5.80
N VAL A 138 -8.51 11.09 -5.46
CA VAL A 138 -7.46 10.30 -4.83
C VAL A 138 -7.52 10.44 -3.31
N ASN A 139 -7.40 9.31 -2.61
CA ASN A 139 -7.38 9.23 -1.15
C ASN A 139 -8.59 9.92 -0.50
N VAL A 140 -9.79 9.51 -0.91
CA VAL A 140 -11.07 10.04 -0.42
C VAL A 140 -11.21 9.90 1.11
N LEU A 141 -10.51 8.94 1.73
CA LEU A 141 -10.50 8.75 3.18
C LEU A 141 -9.66 9.80 3.94
N GLY A 142 -8.79 10.55 3.25
CA GLY A 142 -7.90 11.53 3.88
C GLY A 142 -6.86 10.91 4.82
N ILE A 143 -6.62 9.60 4.73
CA ILE A 143 -5.67 8.89 5.59
C ILE A 143 -4.26 9.15 5.08
N HIS A 144 -3.39 9.63 5.94
CA HIS A 144 -2.00 9.89 5.62
C HIS A 144 -1.15 8.67 5.98
N ASP A 145 -0.11 8.41 5.19
CA ASP A 145 0.86 7.38 5.56
C ASP A 145 1.71 7.90 6.73
N PRO A 146 1.64 7.26 7.91
CA PRO A 146 2.35 7.71 9.09
C PRO A 146 3.87 7.74 8.91
N PHE A 147 4.43 6.91 8.02
CA PHE A 147 5.87 6.93 7.73
C PHE A 147 6.33 8.24 7.08
N TYR A 148 5.49 8.81 6.21
CA TYR A 148 5.80 10.09 5.57
C TYR A 148 5.41 11.29 6.45
N ALA A 149 4.41 11.14 7.33
CA ALA A 149 4.01 12.21 8.24
C ALA A 149 5.12 12.58 9.24
N GLU A 150 5.90 11.61 9.72
CA GLU A 150 7.04 11.88 10.63
C GLU A 150 8.25 12.51 9.92
N LEU A 151 8.39 12.34 8.60
CA LEU A 151 9.51 12.92 7.83
C LEU A 151 9.34 14.42 7.52
N PHE A 152 8.14 14.98 7.72
CA PHE A 152 7.84 16.39 7.45
C PHE A 152 7.24 17.12 8.66
N ALA A 153 7.35 16.53 9.85
CA ALA A 153 6.95 17.17 11.10
C ALA A 153 8.12 18.02 11.64
N ASP A 154 8.39 19.14 10.96
CA ASP A 154 9.22 20.25 11.45
C ASP A 154 8.36 21.53 11.58
#